data_AF-A0A7V1I3J0-F1
#
_entry.id   AF-A0A7V1I3J0-F1
#
_cell.length_a   1.000
_cell.length_b   1.000
_cell.length_c   1.000
_cell.angle_alpha   90.00
_cell.angle_beta   90.00
_cell.angle_gamma   90.00
#
_symmetry.space_group_name_H-M   'P 1'
#
loop_
_entity.id
_entity.type
_entity.pdbx_description
1 polymer ?
#
loop_
_entity_poly.entity_id
_entity_poly.type
_entity_poly.pdbx_seq_one_letter_code
_entity_poly.pdbx_strand_id
1 'polypeptide(L)'
;KIKRDLEQRQQELDKLKEELRKQSLMLSLEAQRDKEKEYERKLRDFRDLYQDYKEEMEREQYEAVRPIFQDIQEIAEKIRKKEGYSVVFDKNTSGVVCYSPVIDITEKVIKLYDKEWSNKQKK
;
A
#
# COMPACT_ATOMS: atom_id res chain seq x y z
N LYS A 1 4.33 -8.60 13.49
CA LYS A 1 4.36 -10.08 13.70
C LYS A 1 4.41 -10.82 12.36
N ILE A 2 3.53 -10.44 11.41
CA ILE A 2 3.45 -11.03 10.05
C ILE A 2 4.73 -10.88 9.23
N LYS A 3 5.37 -9.70 9.24
CA LYS A 3 6.68 -9.50 8.56
C LYS A 3 7.75 -10.55 8.95
N ARG A 4 7.86 -10.88 10.24
CA ARG A 4 8.83 -11.89 10.71
C ARG A 4 8.46 -13.30 10.26
N ASP A 5 7.17 -13.63 10.22
CA ASP A 5 6.67 -14.93 9.73
C ASP A 5 6.92 -15.06 8.21
N LEU A 6 6.72 -13.99 7.44
CA LEU A 6 7.08 -13.94 6.02
C LEU A 6 8.58 -14.17 5.79
N GLU A 7 9.44 -13.50 6.54
CA GLU A 7 10.89 -13.68 6.46
C GLU A 7 11.31 -15.12 6.78
N GLN A 8 10.69 -15.75 7.79
CA GLN A 8 10.95 -17.14 8.15
C GLN A 8 10.52 -18.11 7.05
N ARG A 9 9.29 -17.97 6.53
CA ARG A 9 8.76 -18.83 5.45
C ARG A 9 9.53 -18.68 4.15
N GLN A 10 9.99 -17.47 3.82
CA GLN A 10 10.87 -17.22 2.68
C GLN A 10 12.19 -18.00 2.84
N GLN A 11 12.82 -17.92 4.01
CA GLN A 11 14.06 -18.67 4.28
C GLN A 11 13.86 -20.18 4.23
N GLU A 12 12.72 -20.70 4.72
CA GLU A 12 12.39 -22.12 4.61
C GLU A 12 12.21 -22.56 3.15
N LEU A 13 11.54 -21.76 2.33
CA LEU A 13 11.37 -22.02 0.91
C LEU A 13 12.70 -22.02 0.16
N ASP A 14 13.59 -21.07 0.47
CA ASP A 14 14.92 -21.00 -0.14
C ASP A 14 15.77 -22.22 0.22
N LYS A 15 15.73 -22.66 1.49
CA LYS A 15 16.40 -23.89 1.92
C LYS A 15 15.86 -25.12 1.20
N LEU A 16 14.54 -25.29 1.14
CA LEU A 16 13.91 -26.44 0.51
C LEU A 16 14.19 -26.50 -1.01
N LYS A 17 14.22 -25.34 -1.66
CA LYS A 17 14.61 -25.20 -3.08
C LYS A 17 16.06 -25.61 -3.31
N GLU A 18 16.98 -25.17 -2.44
CA GLU A 18 18.39 -25.54 -2.50
C GLU A 18 18.61 -27.03 -2.23
N GLU A 19 17.87 -27.62 -1.28
CA GLU A 19 17.90 -29.06 -1.01
C GLU A 19 17.42 -29.88 -2.21
N LEU A 20 16.27 -29.50 -2.80
CA LEU A 20 15.75 -30.12 -4.02
C LEU A 20 16.78 -30.07 -5.16
N ARG A 21 17.44 -28.91 -5.34
CA ARG A 21 18.49 -28.76 -6.36
C ARG A 21 19.69 -29.67 -6.10
N LYS A 22 20.20 -29.70 -4.87
CA LYS A 22 21.44 -30.44 -4.51
C LYS A 22 21.22 -31.95 -4.41
N GLN A 23 20.06 -32.38 -3.92
CA GLN A 23 19.76 -33.77 -3.63
C GLN A 23 18.97 -34.47 -4.74
N SER A 24 18.52 -33.76 -5.78
CA SER A 24 17.80 -34.35 -6.93
C SER A 24 18.50 -35.54 -7.57
N LEU A 25 19.84 -35.56 -7.56
CA LEU A 25 20.64 -36.67 -8.11
C LEU A 25 20.86 -37.84 -7.12
N MET A 26 20.54 -37.65 -5.84
CA MET A 26 20.76 -38.63 -4.76
C MET A 26 19.46 -39.19 -4.16
N LEU A 27 18.32 -38.54 -4.37
CA LEU A 27 17.02 -38.96 -3.86
C LEU A 27 16.37 -40.02 -4.75
N SER A 28 15.55 -40.88 -4.16
CA SER A 28 14.63 -41.72 -4.92
C SER A 28 13.54 -40.86 -5.58
N LEU A 29 12.94 -41.35 -6.66
CA LEU A 29 11.84 -40.65 -7.35
C LEU A 29 10.66 -40.33 -6.43
N GLU A 30 10.39 -41.19 -5.46
CA GLU A 30 9.33 -40.99 -4.46
C GLU A 30 9.69 -39.87 -3.47
N ALA A 31 10.92 -39.87 -2.93
CA ALA A 31 11.39 -38.83 -2.02
C ALA A 31 11.49 -37.46 -2.71
N GLN A 32 11.85 -37.42 -4.00
CA GLN A 32 11.83 -36.20 -4.79
C GLN A 32 10.41 -35.65 -4.94
N ARG A 33 9.44 -36.50 -5.30
CA ARG A 33 8.02 -36.11 -5.45
C ARG A 33 7.42 -35.59 -4.15
N ASP A 34 7.76 -36.17 -3.02
CA ASP A 34 7.25 -35.72 -1.73
C ASP A 34 7.84 -34.36 -1.31
N LYS A 35 9.13 -34.13 -1.55
CA LYS A 35 9.75 -32.81 -1.35
C LYS A 35 9.20 -31.74 -2.29
N GLU A 36 8.93 -32.08 -3.55
CA GLU A 36 8.28 -31.17 -4.51
C GLU A 36 6.88 -30.79 -4.05
N LYS A 37 6.06 -31.75 -3.61
CA LYS A 37 4.74 -31.47 -3.02
C LYS A 37 4.82 -30.61 -1.77
N GLU A 38 5.79 -30.85 -0.89
CA GLU A 38 6.00 -30.02 0.30
C GLU A 38 6.36 -28.58 -0.10
N TYR A 39 7.24 -28.42 -1.09
CA TYR A 39 7.63 -27.11 -1.60
C TYR A 39 6.44 -26.37 -2.19
N GLU A 40 5.64 -27.02 -3.03
CA GLU A 40 4.43 -26.42 -3.60
C GLU A 40 3.43 -25.99 -2.54
N ARG A 41 3.24 -26.81 -1.48
CA ARG A 41 2.38 -26.45 -0.35
C ARG A 41 2.89 -25.21 0.37
N LYS A 42 4.16 -25.19 0.77
CA LYS A 42 4.75 -24.03 1.48
C LYS A 42 4.76 -22.77 0.61
N LEU A 43 4.95 -22.92 -0.71
CA LEU A 43 4.95 -21.80 -1.65
C LEU A 43 3.55 -21.20 -1.81
N ARG A 44 2.50 -22.02 -1.70
CA ARG A 44 1.11 -21.53 -1.65
C ARG A 44 0.88 -20.78 -0.35
N ASP A 45 1.19 -21.38 0.79
CA ASP A 45 0.98 -20.75 2.10
C ASP A 45 1.74 -19.42 2.23
N PHE A 46 2.95 -19.33 1.67
CA PHE A 46 3.72 -18.09 1.62
C PHE A 46 3.04 -17.02 0.74
N ARG A 47 2.52 -17.40 -0.43
CA ARG A 47 1.82 -16.46 -1.32
C ARG A 47 0.57 -15.91 -0.66
N ASP A 48 -0.19 -16.75 0.01
CA ASP A 48 -1.41 -16.35 0.73
C ASP A 48 -1.06 -15.37 1.85
N LEU A 49 -0.08 -15.71 2.70
CA LEU A 49 0.38 -14.82 3.78
C LEU A 49 0.94 -13.49 3.26
N TYR A 50 1.65 -13.53 2.13
CA TYR A 50 2.21 -12.32 1.52
C TYR A 50 1.12 -11.39 1.00
N GLN A 51 0.07 -11.96 0.40
CA GLN A 51 -1.09 -11.20 -0.06
C GLN A 51 -1.82 -10.57 1.13
N ASP A 52 -2.09 -11.33 2.20
CA ASP A 52 -2.71 -10.81 3.42
C ASP A 52 -1.91 -9.65 4.03
N TYR A 53 -0.58 -9.82 4.13
CA TYR A 53 0.31 -8.77 4.62
C TYR A 53 0.27 -7.52 3.74
N LYS A 54 0.25 -7.69 2.42
CA LYS A 54 0.18 -6.57 1.48
C LYS A 54 -1.13 -5.80 1.65
N GLU A 55 -2.25 -6.50 1.75
CA GLU A 55 -3.57 -5.89 1.97
C GLU A 55 -3.68 -5.17 3.31
N GLU A 56 -3.11 -5.74 4.38
CA GLU A 56 -3.03 -5.08 5.69
C GLU A 56 -2.19 -3.81 5.60
N MET A 57 -1.01 -3.86 4.95
CA MET A 57 -0.17 -2.68 4.75
C MET A 57 -0.88 -1.58 3.95
N GLU A 58 -1.55 -1.92 2.85
CA GLU A 58 -2.31 -0.97 2.04
C GLU A 58 -3.43 -0.32 2.86
N ARG A 59 -4.11 -1.10 3.70
CA ARG A 59 -5.16 -0.61 4.61
C ARG A 59 -4.61 0.31 5.68
N GLU A 60 -3.52 -0.07 6.34
CA GLU A 60 -2.87 0.77 7.35
C GLU A 60 -2.39 2.09 6.75
N GLN A 61 -1.80 2.05 5.55
CA GLN A 61 -1.42 3.25 4.81
C GLN A 61 -2.63 4.13 4.50
N TYR A 62 -3.72 3.53 4.03
CA TYR A 62 -4.95 4.26 3.75
C TYR A 62 -5.50 4.94 5.02
N GLU A 63 -5.62 4.22 6.13
CA GLU A 63 -6.12 4.77 7.39
C GLU A 63 -5.19 5.85 7.97
N ALA A 64 -3.88 5.74 7.77
CA ALA A 64 -2.92 6.75 8.20
C ALA A 64 -3.04 8.07 7.39
N VAL A 65 -3.36 7.97 6.09
CA VAL A 65 -3.47 9.15 5.21
C VAL A 65 -4.89 9.73 5.20
N ARG A 66 -5.91 8.93 5.56
CA ARG A 66 -7.32 9.34 5.57
C ARG A 66 -7.59 10.66 6.32
N PRO A 67 -7.03 10.93 7.52
CA PRO A 67 -7.22 12.21 8.20
C PRO A 67 -6.68 13.40 7.42
N ILE A 68 -5.58 13.22 6.67
CA ILE A 68 -5.00 14.26 5.82
C ILE A 68 -5.96 14.60 4.69
N PHE A 69 -6.59 13.60 4.06
CA PHE A 69 -7.61 13.84 3.04
C PHE A 69 -8.82 14.59 3.60
N GLN A 70 -9.24 14.30 4.83
CA GLN A 70 -10.33 15.03 5.49
C GLN A 70 -9.97 16.50 5.72
N ASP A 71 -8.77 16.77 6.26
CA ASP A 71 -8.25 18.14 6.44
C ASP A 71 -8.22 18.89 5.09
N ILE A 72 -7.76 18.23 4.01
CA ILE A 72 -7.72 18.80 2.66
C ILE A 72 -9.14 19.13 2.15
N GLN A 73 -10.11 18.23 2.34
CA GLN A 73 -11.50 18.45 1.94
C GLN A 73 -12.12 19.63 2.69
N GLU A 74 -11.88 19.75 3.99
CA GLU A 74 -12.34 20.89 4.78
C GLU A 74 -11.75 22.21 4.30
N ILE A 75 -10.45 22.23 3.98
CA ILE A 75 -9.77 23.42 3.45
C ILE A 75 -10.32 23.78 2.07
N ALA A 76 -10.48 22.80 1.18
CA ALA A 76 -11.08 23.00 -0.14
C ALA A 76 -12.49 23.59 -0.02
N GLU A 77 -13.31 23.11 0.92
CA GLU A 77 -14.65 23.65 1.17
C GLU A 77 -14.61 25.08 1.72
N LYS A 78 -13.65 25.42 2.59
CA LYS A 78 -13.43 26.80 3.06
C LYS A 78 -13.08 27.72 1.89
N ILE A 79 -12.17 27.32 1.01
CA ILE A 79 -11.81 28.09 -0.20
C ILE A 79 -13.01 28.22 -1.12
N ARG A 80 -13.74 27.12 -1.36
CA ARG A 80 -14.94 27.09 -2.21
C ARG A 80 -15.94 28.16 -1.80
N LYS A 81 -16.30 28.20 -0.51
CA LYS A 81 -17.23 29.21 0.03
C LYS A 81 -16.66 30.62 -0.04
N LYS A 82 -15.38 30.80 0.33
CA LYS A 82 -14.74 32.12 0.43
C LYS A 82 -14.57 32.80 -0.93
N GLU A 83 -14.23 32.03 -1.96
CA GLU A 83 -13.94 32.54 -3.30
C GLU A 83 -15.10 32.35 -4.29
N GLY A 84 -16.21 31.75 -3.84
CA GLY A 84 -17.44 31.64 -4.64
C GLY A 84 -17.41 30.55 -5.70
N TYR A 85 -16.56 29.53 -5.55
CA TYR A 85 -16.55 28.38 -6.47
C TYR A 85 -17.84 27.57 -6.31
N SER A 86 -18.45 27.19 -7.43
CA SER A 86 -19.65 26.35 -7.40
C SER A 86 -19.34 24.91 -6.99
N VAL A 87 -18.17 24.41 -7.41
CA VAL A 87 -17.68 23.05 -7.16
C VAL A 87 -16.15 23.03 -7.19
N VAL A 88 -15.56 22.08 -6.48
CA VAL A 88 -14.13 21.76 -6.53
C VAL A 88 -13.99 20.28 -6.87
N PHE A 89 -13.10 19.96 -7.82
CA PHE A 89 -12.81 18.60 -8.24
C PHE A 89 -11.36 18.25 -7.92
N ASP A 90 -11.12 17.02 -7.48
CA ASP A 90 -9.79 16.44 -7.47
C ASP A 90 -9.47 15.89 -8.88
N LYS A 91 -8.41 16.42 -9.50
CA LYS A 91 -7.99 16.05 -10.85
C LYS A 91 -7.68 14.55 -11.00
N ASN A 92 -7.26 13.87 -9.93
CA ASN A 92 -6.84 12.48 -9.98
C ASN A 92 -8.00 11.50 -9.88
N THR A 93 -9.07 11.87 -9.17
CA THR A 93 -10.17 10.96 -8.82
C THR A 93 -11.51 11.33 -9.45
N SER A 94 -11.66 12.55 -9.96
CA SER A 94 -12.96 13.05 -10.48
C SER A 94 -13.18 12.82 -11.97
N GLY A 95 -12.27 12.11 -12.66
CA GLY A 95 -12.38 11.87 -14.11
C GLY A 95 -12.21 13.12 -14.99
N VAL A 96 -11.60 14.18 -14.44
CA VAL A 96 -11.32 15.41 -15.19
C VAL A 96 -10.19 15.16 -16.20
N VAL A 97 -10.51 15.17 -17.48
CA VAL A 97 -9.53 14.92 -18.56
C VAL A 97 -8.70 16.16 -18.88
N CYS A 98 -9.32 17.34 -18.86
CA CYS A 98 -8.65 18.61 -19.09
C CYS A 98 -9.33 19.74 -18.31
N TYR A 99 -8.56 20.77 -17.95
CA TYR A 99 -9.04 21.96 -17.26
C TYR A 99 -8.10 23.13 -17.52
N SER A 100 -8.57 24.36 -17.31
CA SER A 100 -7.70 25.55 -17.38
C SER A 100 -6.86 25.65 -16.10
N PRO A 101 -5.52 25.81 -16.18
CA PRO A 101 -4.69 26.00 -14.99
C PRO A 101 -5.09 27.23 -14.14
N VAL A 102 -5.81 28.19 -14.73
CA VAL A 102 -6.30 29.39 -14.05
C VAL A 102 -7.31 29.07 -12.94
N ILE A 103 -8.03 27.94 -13.05
CA ILE A 103 -8.99 27.49 -12.03
C ILE A 103 -8.38 26.51 -11.02
N ASP A 104 -7.08 26.24 -11.11
CA ASP A 104 -6.38 25.35 -10.17
C ASP A 104 -6.16 26.04 -8.82
N ILE A 105 -6.71 25.46 -7.75
CA ILE A 105 -6.56 25.97 -6.38
C ILE A 105 -5.58 25.13 -5.54
N THR A 106 -4.89 24.15 -6.12
CA THR A 106 -4.03 23.19 -5.39
C THR A 106 -3.01 23.90 -4.50
N GLU A 107 -2.29 24.89 -5.05
CA GLU A 107 -1.31 25.69 -4.29
C GLU A 107 -1.93 26.47 -3.13
N LYS A 108 -3.18 26.93 -3.27
CA LYS A 108 -3.89 27.63 -2.19
C LYS A 108 -4.27 26.66 -1.08
N VAL A 109 -4.73 25.46 -1.45
CA VAL A 109 -5.05 24.38 -0.51
C VAL A 109 -3.81 23.98 0.27
N ILE A 110 -2.67 23.75 -0.40
CA ILE A 110 -1.39 23.39 0.24
C ILE A 110 -0.99 24.46 1.26
N LYS A 111 -0.96 25.75 0.86
CA LYS A 111 -0.56 26.84 1.76
C LYS A 111 -1.45 26.96 2.99
N LEU A 112 -2.76 26.73 2.84
CA LEU A 112 -3.68 26.76 3.98
C LEU A 112 -3.51 25.53 4.87
N TYR A 113 -3.28 24.35 4.28
CA TYR A 113 -3.01 23.13 5.01
C TYR A 113 -1.74 23.26 5.85
N ASP A 114 -0.63 23.71 5.26
CA ASP A 114 0.64 23.92 5.97
C ASP A 114 0.49 24.91 7.14
N LYS A 115 -0.31 25.96 6.94
CA LYS A 115 -0.63 26.94 7.99
C LYS A 115 -1.44 26.32 9.13
N GLU A 116 -2.49 25.56 8.81
CA GLU A 116 -3.32 24.89 9.83
C GLU A 116 -2.53 23.80 10.56
N TRP A 117 -1.72 23.03 9.84
CA TRP A 117 -0.84 21.99 10.39
C TRP A 117 0.22 22.59 11.34
N SER A 118 0.91 23.66 10.93
CA SER A 118 1.88 24.36 11.81
C SER A 118 1.23 24.89 13.08
N ASN A 119 -0.01 25.35 13.02
CA ASN A 119 -0.76 25.81 14.19
C ASN A 119 -1.20 24.66 15.10
N LYS A 120 -1.56 23.49 14.55
CA LYS A 120 -1.85 22.28 15.33
C LYS A 120 -0.61 21.81 16.11
N GLN A 121 0.59 21.91 15.54
CA GLN A 121 1.85 21.50 16.18
C GLN A 121 2.33 22.43 17.31
N LYS A 122 1.88 23.70 17.31
CA LYS A 122 2.25 24.70 18.32
C LYS A 122 1.31 24.72 19.54
N LYS A 123 0.21 23.98 19.48
CA LYS A 123 -0.76 23.81 20.57
C LYS A 123 -0.46 22.53 21.33
#